data_AF-A0A7C5D6I3-F1
#
_entry.id   AF-A0A7C5D6I3-F1
#
_cell.length_a   1.000
_cell.length_b   1.000
_cell.length_c   1.000
_cell.angle_alpha   90.00
_cell.angle_beta   90.00
_cell.angle_gamma   90.00
#
_symmetry.space_group_name_H-M   'P 1'
#
loop_
_entity.id
_entity.type
_entity.pdbx_description
1 polymer ?
#
loop_
_entity_poly.entity_id
_entity_poly.type
_entity_poly.pdbx_seq_one_letter_code
_entity_poly.pdbx_strand_id
1 'polypeptide(L)' 'MAKTAKKPVAKKALKKKVVKSVVKKATKKAVAKKVLKKKNTKAVAKKVTKLVLKKAPAKKKTAKKVAKKAIKKAA' A
#
# COMPACT_ATOMS: atom_id res chain seq x y z
N MET A 1 8.83 -19.12 37.28
CA MET A 1 9.55 -18.60 36.09
C MET A 1 8.53 -18.21 35.03
N ALA A 2 8.42 -16.90 34.77
CA ALA A 2 7.44 -16.34 33.86
C ALA A 2 7.62 -16.91 32.45
N LYS A 3 6.64 -17.69 31.99
CA LYS A 3 6.44 -17.96 30.57
C LYS A 3 6.23 -16.61 29.91
N THR A 4 7.30 -16.02 29.38
CA THR A 4 7.25 -14.86 28.51
C THR A 4 6.39 -15.25 27.33
N ALA A 5 5.11 -14.86 27.42
CA ALA A 5 4.16 -14.99 26.34
C ALA A 5 4.72 -14.23 25.14
N LYS A 6 5.44 -14.96 24.27
CA LYS A 6 5.55 -14.62 22.86
C LYS A 6 4.11 -14.61 22.37
N LYS A 7 3.48 -13.43 22.47
CA LYS A 7 2.26 -13.05 21.74
C LYS A 7 2.37 -13.73 20.38
N PRO A 8 1.33 -14.44 19.88
CA PRO A 8 1.33 -14.87 18.51
C PRO A 8 1.30 -13.61 17.66
N VAL A 9 2.48 -13.05 17.35
CA VAL A 9 2.67 -12.08 16.27
C VAL A 9 2.55 -12.89 15.00
N ALA A 10 1.33 -13.37 14.75
CA ALA A 10 0.82 -13.51 13.42
C ALA A 10 1.27 -12.25 12.68
N LYS A 11 2.08 -12.42 11.63
CA LYS A 11 2.37 -11.36 10.66
C LYS A 11 1.01 -10.86 10.16
N LYS A 12 0.40 -9.92 10.88
CA LYS A 12 -0.93 -9.39 10.61
C LYS A 12 -0.74 -8.42 9.46
N ALA A 13 -0.52 -8.99 8.28
CA ALA A 13 -0.45 -8.26 7.04
C ALA A 13 -1.73 -7.41 6.96
N LEU A 14 -1.58 -6.16 6.53
CA LEU A 14 -2.72 -5.27 6.43
C LEU A 14 -3.80 -5.90 5.53
N LYS A 15 -5.04 -5.90 6.04
CA LYS A 15 -6.21 -6.36 5.27
C LYS A 15 -6.23 -5.66 3.91
N LYS A 16 -6.62 -6.40 2.86
CA LYS A 16 -6.70 -5.92 1.47
C LYS A 16 -7.50 -4.62 1.32
N LYS A 17 -8.57 -4.45 2.13
CA LYS A 17 -9.37 -3.22 2.20
C LYS A 17 -8.52 -1.98 2.57
N VAL A 18 -7.60 -2.11 3.52
CA VAL A 18 -6.72 -1.02 3.97
C VAL A 18 -5.69 -0.67 2.91
N VAL A 19 -5.13 -1.68 2.22
CA VAL A 19 -4.21 -1.44 1.11
C VAL A 19 -4.92 -0.69 -0.03
N LYS A 20 -6.14 -1.10 -0.39
CA LYS A 20 -6.95 -0.41 -1.40
C LYS A 20 -7.21 1.07 -1.05
N SER A 21 -7.51 1.39 0.21
CA SER A 21 -7.77 2.77 0.62
C SER A 21 -6.50 3.65 0.58
N VAL A 22 -5.35 3.09 0.99
CA VAL A 22 -4.06 3.77 0.90
C VAL A 22 -3.68 4.04 -0.55
N VAL A 23 -3.82 3.05 -1.43
CA VAL A 23 -3.53 3.20 -2.86
C VAL A 23 -4.47 4.22 -3.49
N LYS A 24 -5.79 4.15 -3.25
CA LYS A 24 -6.74 5.17 -3.75
C LYS A 24 -6.35 6.60 -3.34
N LYS A 25 -6.03 6.83 -2.06
CA LYS A 25 -5.59 8.16 -1.58
C LYS A 25 -4.28 8.60 -2.24
N ALA A 26 -3.32 7.69 -2.42
CA ALA A 26 -2.05 8.00 -3.06
C ALA A 26 -2.20 8.28 -4.56
N THR A 27 -3.01 7.49 -5.28
CA THR A 27 -3.30 7.67 -6.70
C THR A 27 -4.05 8.98 -6.95
N LYS A 28 -5.07 9.32 -6.15
CA LYS A 28 -5.75 10.63 -6.26
C LYS A 28 -4.79 11.80 -6.05
N LYS A 29 -3.90 11.72 -5.05
CA LYS A 29 -2.87 12.76 -4.84
C LYS A 29 -1.88 12.87 -6.00
N ALA A 30 -1.51 11.76 -6.63
CA ALA A 30 -0.61 11.76 -7.78
C ALA A 30 -1.27 12.36 -9.04
N VAL A 31 -2.57 12.11 -9.24
CA VAL A 31 -3.35 12.77 -10.31
C VAL A 31 -3.44 14.28 -10.07
N ALA A 32 -3.75 14.69 -8.84
CA ALA A 32 -3.83 16.11 -8.49
C ALA A 32 -2.48 16.82 -8.70
N LYS A 33 -1.37 16.13 -8.43
CA LYS A 33 -0.01 16.64 -8.69
C LYS A 33 0.45 16.50 -10.15
N LYS A 34 -0.45 16.14 -11.09
CA LYS A 34 -0.14 15.84 -12.50
C LYS A 34 0.93 14.76 -12.74
N VAL A 35 1.29 13.98 -11.71
CA VAL A 35 2.23 12.85 -11.81
C VAL A 35 1.60 11.68 -12.56
N LEU A 36 0.27 11.53 -12.53
CA LEU A 36 -0.44 10.49 -13.27
C LEU A 36 -1.59 11.10 -14.09
N LYS A 37 -1.70 10.72 -15.37
CA LYS A 37 -2.87 11.04 -16.20
C LYS A 37 -4.09 10.25 -15.70
N LYS A 38 -5.29 10.88 -15.73
CA LYS A 38 -6.56 10.26 -15.26
C LYS A 38 -6.83 8.90 -15.91
N LYS A 39 -6.52 8.77 -17.20
CA LYS A 39 -6.63 7.52 -17.99
C LYS A 39 -5.86 6.34 -17.40
N ASN A 40 -4.72 6.58 -16.77
CA ASN A 40 -3.84 5.50 -16.29
C ASN A 40 -4.14 5.08 -14.84
N THR A 41 -5.02 5.80 -14.15
CA THR A 41 -5.26 5.61 -12.70
C THR A 41 -5.73 4.21 -12.34
N LYS A 42 -6.61 3.61 -13.16
CA LYS A 42 -7.18 2.27 -12.91
C LYS A 42 -6.10 1.19 -13.04
N ALA A 43 -5.27 1.28 -14.08
CA ALA A 43 -4.16 0.36 -14.32
C ALA A 43 -3.08 0.48 -13.23
N VAL A 44 -2.67 1.71 -12.90
CA VAL A 44 -1.67 1.96 -11.87
C VAL A 44 -2.17 1.52 -10.49
N ALA A 45 -3.43 1.80 -10.13
CA ALA A 45 -3.99 1.34 -8.86
C ALA A 45 -4.00 -0.20 -8.75
N LYS A 46 -4.31 -0.94 -9.83
CA LYS A 46 -4.23 -2.41 -9.86
C LYS A 46 -2.80 -2.91 -9.68
N LYS A 47 -1.82 -2.36 -10.40
CA LYS A 47 -0.39 -2.75 -10.27
C LYS A 47 0.14 -2.44 -8.87
N VAL A 48 -0.10 -1.24 -8.36
CA VAL A 48 0.37 -0.79 -7.04
C VAL A 48 -0.27 -1.61 -5.92
N THR A 49 -1.57 -1.92 -6.00
CA THR A 49 -2.21 -2.79 -5.00
C THR A 49 -1.59 -4.19 -4.98
N LYS A 50 -1.32 -4.82 -6.13
CA LYS A 50 -0.62 -6.12 -6.18
C LYS A 50 0.78 -6.03 -5.54
N LEU A 51 1.55 -4.99 -5.86
CA LEU A 51 2.89 -4.78 -5.30
C LEU A 51 2.87 -4.59 -3.78
N VAL A 52 1.95 -3.77 -3.28
CA VAL A 52 1.82 -3.53 -1.83
C VAL A 52 1.36 -4.79 -1.12
N LEU A 53 0.47 -5.59 -1.71
CA LEU A 53 0.04 -6.87 -1.12
C LEU A 53 1.17 -7.91 -1.11
N LYS A 54 1.99 -8.01 -2.17
CA LYS A 54 3.18 -8.88 -2.20
C LYS A 54 4.18 -8.55 -1.09
N LYS A 55 4.32 -7.26 -0.75
CA LYS A 55 5.17 -6.81 0.37
C LYS A 55 4.60 -7.07 1.76
N ALA A 56 3.36 -7.55 1.87
CA ALA A 56 2.67 -7.87 3.12
C ALA A 56 2.94 -6.88 4.27
N PRO A 57 2.70 -5.57 4.08
CA PRO A 57 3.04 -4.57 5.09
C PRO A 57 2.24 -4.79 6.37
N ALA A 58 2.94 -4.85 7.50
CA ALA A 58 2.31 -4.93 8.82
C ALA A 58 1.75 -3.57 9.30
N LYS A 59 2.18 -2.43 8.72
CA LYS A 59 1.84 -1.08 9.18
C LYS A 59 1.31 -0.20 8.04
N LYS A 60 0.35 0.70 8.34
CA LYS A 60 -0.20 1.64 7.33
C LYS A 60 0.88 2.57 6.76
N LYS A 61 1.85 2.97 7.59
CA LYS A 61 2.99 3.81 7.17
C LYS A 61 3.85 3.12 6.09
N THR A 62 4.13 1.82 6.22
CA THR A 62 4.93 1.09 5.23
C THR A 62 4.15 0.90 3.93
N ALA A 63 2.87 0.56 4.00
CA ALA A 63 1.99 0.51 2.82
C ALA A 63 1.97 1.85 2.05
N LYS A 64 1.89 2.98 2.77
CA LYS A 64 1.89 4.33 2.18
C LYS A 64 3.22 4.66 1.50
N LYS A 65 4.36 4.33 2.11
CA LYS A 65 5.70 4.52 1.50
C LYS A 65 5.84 3.69 0.21
N VAL A 66 5.45 2.41 0.25
CA VAL A 66 5.52 1.51 -0.91
C VAL A 66 4.59 2.01 -2.02
N ALA A 67 3.35 2.39 -1.70
CA ALA A 67 2.40 2.92 -2.68
C ALA A 67 2.92 4.19 -3.38
N LYS A 68 3.50 5.14 -2.63
CA LYS A 68 4.10 6.36 -3.20
C LYS A 68 5.26 6.05 -4.14
N LYS A 69 6.19 5.16 -3.72
CA LYS A 69 7.33 4.75 -4.57
C LYS A 69 6.86 4.07 -5.85
N ALA A 70 5.90 3.15 -5.74
CA ALA A 70 5.35 2.44 -6.88
C ALA A 70 4.59 3.36 -7.85
N ILE A 71 3.88 4.36 -7.34
CA ILE A 71 3.22 5.38 -8.17
C ILE A 71 4.26 6.25 -8.90
N LYS A 72 5.33 6.68 -8.23
CA LYS A 72 6.40 7.48 -8.86
C LYS A 72 7.13 6.69 -9.97
N LYS A 73 7.29 5.37 -9.81
CA LYS A 73 7.87 4.48 -10.84
C LYS A 73 6.92 4.17 -12.00
N ALA A 74 5.62 4.43 -11.83
CA ALA A 74 4.60 4.13 -12.83
C ALA A 74 4.05 5.41 -13.51
N ALA A 75 4.64 6.55 -13.16
CA ALA A 75 4.40 7.86 -13.75
C ALA A 75 5.21 8.00 -15.04
#